data_AF-A0A7C9GKV4-F1
#
_entry.id   AF-A0A7C9GKV4-F1
#
_cell.length_a   1.000
_cell.length_b   1.000
_cell.length_c   1.000
_cell.angle_alpha   90.00
_cell.angle_beta   90.00
_cell.angle_gamma   90.00
#
_symmetry.space_group_name_H-M   'P 1'
#
loop_
_entity.id
_entity.type
_entity.pdbx_description
1 polymer ?
#
loop_
_entity_poly.entity_id
_entity_poly.type
_entity_poly.pdbx_seq_one_letter_code
_entity_poly.pdbx_strand_id
1 'polypeptide(L)'
;MERFTQKDGITGAHNANAFYRAVTQHHVKIFSETPTNIQGITEIKYQVPTKDRAGNLTGEFKPAIKTKTVYDPKIFTDQKILELGQQASVKGYKDAMASGSGQATAVVDGISFRIYVDKTTGRVRNFHPN
;
A
#
# COMPACT_ATOMS: atom_id res chain seq x y z
N MET A 1 5.39 -5.23 7.34
CA MET A 1 5.29 -6.68 7.06
C MET A 1 4.15 -6.90 6.07
N GLU A 2 4.33 -7.81 5.12
CA GLU A 2 3.27 -8.22 4.18
C GLU A 2 2.24 -9.10 4.91
N ARG A 3 0.95 -8.91 4.59
CA ARG A 3 -0.13 -9.76 5.09
C ARG A 3 -1.27 -9.81 4.08
N PHE A 4 -1.84 -10.99 3.89
CA PHE A 4 -3.05 -11.21 3.10
C PHE A 4 -4.27 -11.60 3.96
N THR A 5 -5.44 -11.01 3.67
CA THR A 5 -6.73 -11.48 4.20
C THR A 5 -7.83 -11.44 3.12
N GLN A 6 -8.87 -12.27 3.26
CA GLN A 6 -10.03 -12.23 2.35
C GLN A 6 -10.76 -10.87 2.37
N LYS A 7 -10.62 -10.06 3.43
CA LYS A 7 -11.29 -8.76 3.57
C LYS A 7 -10.46 -7.64 2.96
N ASP A 8 -9.18 -7.61 3.29
CA ASP A 8 -8.32 -6.46 3.02
C ASP A 8 -7.45 -6.66 1.77
N GLY A 9 -7.30 -7.90 1.31
CA GLY A 9 -6.37 -8.25 0.24
C GLY A 9 -4.93 -8.20 0.74
N ILE A 10 -4.01 -7.74 -0.12
CA ILE A 10 -2.58 -7.60 0.18
C ILE A 10 -2.33 -6.26 0.89
N THR A 11 -2.01 -6.35 2.18
CA THR A 11 -1.59 -5.21 3.03
C THR A 11 -0.07 -5.24 3.22
N GLY A 12 0.57 -4.07 3.41
CA GLY A 12 2.05 -3.98 3.37
C GLY A 12 2.59 -4.17 1.94
N ALA A 13 3.71 -4.84 1.70
CA ALA A 13 4.16 -5.20 0.34
C ALA A 13 4.13 -4.05 -0.71
N HIS A 14 4.61 -2.85 -0.37
CA HIS A 14 4.75 -1.76 -1.34
C HIS A 14 6.01 -1.87 -2.21
N ASN A 15 6.95 -2.74 -1.84
CA ASN A 15 8.03 -3.17 -2.74
C ASN A 15 7.43 -4.08 -3.84
N ALA A 16 7.68 -3.77 -5.11
CA ALA A 16 7.11 -4.51 -6.24
C ALA A 16 7.44 -6.02 -6.20
N ASN A 17 8.68 -6.40 -5.88
CA ASN A 17 9.06 -7.83 -5.77
C ASN A 17 8.26 -8.54 -4.66
N ALA A 18 8.03 -7.86 -3.53
CA ALA A 18 7.20 -8.39 -2.45
C ALA A 18 5.73 -8.51 -2.86
N PHE A 19 5.21 -7.51 -3.58
CA PHE A 19 3.85 -7.52 -4.11
C PHE A 19 3.62 -8.69 -5.06
N TYR A 20 4.45 -8.86 -6.10
CA TYR A 20 4.25 -9.94 -7.08
C TYR A 20 4.43 -11.33 -6.45
N ARG A 21 5.33 -11.49 -5.47
CA ARG A 21 5.40 -12.74 -4.70
C ARG A 21 4.09 -13.03 -3.97
N ALA A 22 3.48 -12.02 -3.34
CA ALA A 22 2.18 -12.16 -2.69
C ALA A 22 1.06 -12.44 -3.71
N VAL A 23 1.12 -11.84 -4.90
CA VAL A 23 0.17 -12.13 -5.99
C VAL A 23 0.21 -13.60 -6.37
N THR A 24 1.40 -14.16 -6.61
CA THR A 24 1.57 -15.58 -6.93
C THR A 24 1.13 -16.47 -5.77
N GLN A 25 1.59 -16.19 -4.55
CA GLN A 25 1.27 -16.98 -3.35
C GLN A 25 -0.25 -17.02 -3.07
N HIS A 26 -0.95 -15.91 -3.29
CA HIS A 26 -2.36 -15.78 -2.95
C HIS A 26 -3.31 -15.84 -4.15
N HIS A 27 -2.79 -16.15 -5.34
CA HIS A 27 -3.59 -16.35 -6.55
C HIS A 27 -4.47 -15.13 -6.87
N VAL A 28 -3.92 -13.94 -6.59
CA VAL A 28 -4.57 -12.66 -6.85
C VAL A 28 -4.58 -12.39 -8.35
N LYS A 29 -5.68 -11.84 -8.85
CA LYS A 29 -5.78 -11.44 -10.25
C LYS A 29 -5.44 -9.97 -10.39
N ILE A 30 -4.41 -9.64 -11.16
CA ILE A 30 -4.12 -8.27 -11.57
C ILE A 30 -5.10 -7.88 -12.68
N PHE A 31 -5.69 -6.69 -12.54
CA PHE A 31 -6.63 -6.10 -13.48
C PHE A 31 -5.95 -5.05 -14.35
N SER A 32 -5.14 -4.17 -13.76
CA SER A 32 -4.37 -3.16 -14.48
C SER A 32 -3.13 -2.73 -13.71
N GLU A 33 -2.13 -2.25 -14.43
CA GLU A 33 -0.90 -1.67 -13.91
C GLU A 33 -0.66 -0.35 -14.61
N THR A 34 -0.68 0.74 -13.84
CA THR A 34 -0.61 2.10 -14.37
C THR A 34 0.60 2.79 -13.78
N PRO A 35 1.69 2.98 -14.55
CA PRO A 35 2.82 3.79 -14.11
C PRO A 35 2.35 5.22 -13.78
N THR A 36 2.89 5.81 -12.72
CA THR A 36 2.67 7.22 -12.42
C THR A 36 3.64 8.10 -13.21
N ASN A 37 3.55 9.42 -13.05
CA ASN A 37 4.55 10.34 -13.59
C ASN A 37 5.91 10.26 -12.87
N ILE A 38 6.01 9.50 -11.77
CA ILE A 38 7.27 9.21 -11.09
C ILE A 38 7.78 7.84 -11.55
N GLN A 39 8.93 7.85 -12.22
CA GLN A 39 9.58 6.63 -12.69
C GLN A 39 9.78 5.66 -11.53
N GLY A 40 9.38 4.41 -11.71
CA GLY A 40 9.49 3.38 -10.68
C GLY A 40 8.36 3.36 -9.65
N ILE A 41 7.32 4.19 -9.78
CA ILE A 41 6.10 4.11 -8.97
C ILE A 41 4.91 3.72 -9.85
N THR A 42 4.19 2.66 -9.48
CA THR A 42 3.08 2.11 -10.27
C THR A 42 1.87 1.86 -9.39
N GLU A 43 0.69 2.26 -9.87
CA GLU A 43 -0.60 1.89 -9.28
C GLU A 43 -1.08 0.58 -9.90
N ILE A 44 -1.31 -0.44 -9.08
CA ILE A 44 -1.81 -1.74 -9.48
C ILE A 44 -3.23 -1.94 -8.96
N LYS A 45 -4.15 -2.28 -9.86
CA LYS A 45 -5.51 -2.69 -9.52
C LYS A 45 -5.62 -4.20 -9.58
N TYR A 46 -6.18 -4.83 -8.55
CA TYR A 46 -6.26 -6.28 -8.45
C TYR A 46 -7.53 -6.75 -7.75
N GLN A 47 -7.86 -8.03 -7.90
CA GLN A 47 -8.98 -8.69 -7.22
C GLN A 47 -8.51 -9.88 -6.39
N VAL A 48 -9.19 -10.07 -5.26
CA VAL A 48 -8.93 -11.15 -4.31
C VAL A 48 -9.73 -12.38 -4.71
N PRO A 49 -9.14 -13.58 -4.81
CA PRO A 49 -9.90 -14.79 -5.13
C PRO A 49 -10.84 -15.15 -3.97
N THR A 50 -11.99 -15.73 -4.30
CA THR A 50 -12.92 -16.22 -3.28
C THR A 50 -12.48 -17.58 -2.76
N LYS A 51 -12.79 -17.81 -1.48
CA LYS A 51 -12.52 -19.06 -0.79
C LYS A 51 -13.81 -19.58 -0.15
N ASP A 52 -14.00 -20.89 -0.17
CA ASP A 52 -15.08 -21.55 0.57
C ASP A 52 -14.81 -21.52 2.09
N ARG A 53 -15.72 -22.10 2.88
CA ARG A 53 -15.58 -22.17 4.35
C ARG A 53 -14.38 -23.03 4.79
N ALA A 54 -13.93 -23.97 3.95
CA ALA A 54 -12.77 -24.82 4.22
C ALA A 54 -11.44 -24.15 3.80
N GLY A 55 -11.51 -23.01 3.11
CA GLY A 55 -10.35 -22.24 2.66
C GLY A 55 -9.86 -22.57 1.25
N ASN A 56 -10.60 -23.40 0.50
CA ASN A 56 -10.27 -23.76 -0.87
C ASN A 56 -10.70 -22.64 -1.84
N LEU A 57 -9.96 -22.46 -2.93
CA LEU A 57 -10.31 -21.51 -3.99
C LEU A 57 -11.58 -21.98 -4.70
N THR A 58 -12.51 -21.06 -4.96
CA THR A 58 -13.76 -21.39 -5.66
C THR A 58 -13.68 -21.19 -7.18
N GLY A 59 -12.55 -20.69 -7.69
CA GLY A 59 -12.38 -20.30 -9.10
C GLY A 59 -12.91 -18.91 -9.45
N GLU A 60 -13.55 -18.22 -8.50
CA GLU A 60 -14.09 -16.88 -8.68
C GLU A 60 -13.25 -15.80 -7.96
N PHE A 61 -13.60 -14.53 -8.19
CA PHE A 61 -12.96 -13.37 -7.58
C PHE A 61 -14.00 -12.46 -6.92
N LYS A 62 -13.59 -11.81 -5.84
CA LYS A 62 -14.40 -10.78 -5.21
C LYS A 62 -14.62 -9.61 -6.18
N PRO A 63 -15.84 -9.05 -6.24
CA PRO A 63 -16.15 -7.95 -7.17
C PRO A 63 -15.35 -6.68 -6.84
N ALA A 64 -15.01 -6.47 -5.57
CA ALA A 64 -14.24 -5.32 -5.14
C ALA A 64 -12.82 -5.32 -5.74
N ILE A 65 -12.51 -4.28 -6.52
CA ILE A 65 -11.17 -3.99 -7.00
C ILE A 65 -10.39 -3.30 -5.88
N LYS A 66 -9.21 -3.82 -5.59
CA LYS A 66 -8.25 -3.25 -4.63
C LYS A 66 -7.15 -2.52 -5.40
N THR A 67 -6.64 -1.44 -4.80
CA THR A 67 -5.55 -0.66 -5.36
C THR A 67 -4.30 -0.82 -4.52
N LYS A 68 -3.14 -0.90 -5.17
CA LYS A 68 -1.83 -0.91 -4.53
C LYS A 68 -0.84 -0.03 -5.27
N THR A 69 -0.25 0.93 -4.57
CA THR A 69 0.87 1.71 -5.10
C THR A 69 2.16 1.02 -4.69
N VAL A 70 2.94 0.57 -5.69
CA VAL A 70 4.22 -0.12 -5.49
C VAL A 70 5.39 0.69 -6.04
N TYR A 71 6.56 0.49 -5.46
CA TYR A 71 7.82 1.00 -5.99
C TYR A 71 8.68 -0.12 -6.58
N ASP A 72 9.40 0.18 -7.65
CA ASP A 72 10.43 -0.69 -8.23
C ASP A 72 11.69 -0.63 -7.35
N PRO A 73 12.10 -1.75 -6.71
CA PRO A 73 13.28 -1.78 -5.85
C PRO A 73 14.61 -1.52 -6.58
N LYS A 74 14.64 -1.58 -7.91
CA LYS A 74 15.81 -1.23 -8.71
C LYS A 74 16.01 0.29 -8.86
N ILE A 75 14.94 1.06 -8.64
CA ILE A 75 14.95 2.53 -8.72
C ILE A 75 14.94 3.12 -7.30
N PHE A 76 14.07 2.59 -6.42
CA PHE A 76 13.99 3.01 -5.02
C PHE A 76 14.28 1.85 -4.09
N THR A 77 15.35 1.94 -3.31
CA THR A 77 15.59 0.97 -2.25
C THR A 77 14.53 1.08 -1.14
N ASP A 78 14.29 0.00 -0.42
CA ASP A 78 13.39 -0.01 0.75
C ASP A 78 13.77 1.07 1.76
N GLN A 79 15.08 1.27 1.98
CA GLN A 79 15.61 2.31 2.86
C GLN A 79 15.27 3.72 2.37
N LYS A 80 15.40 3.99 1.06
CA LYS A 80 15.03 5.30 0.50
C LYS A 80 13.53 5.58 0.65
N ILE A 81 12.67 4.60 0.42
CA ILE A 81 11.22 4.76 0.62
C ILE A 81 10.88 4.97 2.10
N LEU A 82 11.59 4.30 3.02
CA LEU A 82 11.44 4.51 4.45
C LEU A 82 11.78 5.96 4.83
N GLU A 83 12.93 6.48 4.38
CA GLU A 83 13.37 7.85 4.64
C GLU A 83 12.39 8.89 4.09
N LEU A 84 11.92 8.72 2.85
CA LEU A 84 10.92 9.59 2.23
C LEU A 84 9.60 9.56 3.00
N GLY A 85 9.16 8.38 3.45
CA GLY A 85 7.95 8.24 4.26
C GLY A 85 8.07 8.88 5.64
N GLN A 86 9.24 8.86 6.25
CA GLN A 86 9.52 9.59 7.50
C GLN A 86 9.47 11.11 7.28
N GLN A 87 10.09 11.61 6.22
CA GLN A 87 10.02 13.02 5.83
C GLN A 87 8.57 13.45 5.55
N ALA A 88 7.82 12.62 4.83
CA ALA A 88 6.41 12.85 4.57
C ALA A 88 5.63 12.90 5.89
N SER A 89 5.91 11.98 6.81
CA SER A 89 5.26 11.94 8.13
C SER A 89 5.48 13.21 8.93
N VAL A 90 6.71 13.76 8.93
CA VAL A 90 7.01 15.06 9.55
C VAL A 90 6.21 16.18 8.88
N LYS A 91 6.19 16.21 7.55
CA LYS A 91 5.49 17.22 6.76
C LYS A 91 3.97 17.20 6.99
N GLY A 92 3.35 16.02 6.96
CA GLY A 92 1.91 15.84 7.10
C GLY A 92 1.41 15.68 8.53
N TYR A 93 2.29 15.74 9.54
CA TYR A 93 1.94 15.46 10.94
C TYR A 93 0.83 16.38 11.46
N LYS A 94 0.96 17.70 11.25
CA LYS A 94 0.00 18.69 11.74
C LYS A 94 -1.38 18.47 11.11
N ASP A 95 -1.41 18.21 9.80
CA ASP A 95 -2.65 17.94 9.06
C ASP A 95 -3.29 16.64 9.53
N ALA A 96 -2.49 15.59 9.77
CA ALA A 96 -2.99 14.33 10.29
C ALA A 96 -3.60 14.49 11.68
N MET A 97 -2.96 15.25 12.58
CA MET A 97 -3.48 15.54 13.92
C MET A 97 -4.77 16.37 13.89
N ALA A 98 -4.88 17.31 12.94
CA ALA A 98 -6.09 18.11 12.74
C ALA A 98 -7.24 17.28 12.11
N SER A 99 -6.93 16.26 11.30
CA SER A 99 -7.93 15.41 10.67
C SER A 99 -8.75 14.58 11.68
N GLY A 100 -10.01 14.26 11.33
CA GLY A 100 -10.84 13.37 12.17
C GLY A 100 -10.28 11.96 12.31
N SER A 101 -9.64 11.42 11.27
CA SER A 101 -9.17 10.03 11.19
C SER A 101 -7.73 9.81 11.63
N GLY A 102 -6.99 10.89 11.95
CA GLY A 102 -5.55 10.80 12.22
C GLY A 102 -4.73 10.53 10.95
N GLN A 103 -5.23 10.92 9.77
CA GLN A 103 -4.59 10.63 8.49
C GLN A 103 -4.37 11.91 7.68
N ALA A 104 -3.26 11.95 6.96
CA ALA A 104 -3.00 12.97 5.96
C ALA A 104 -2.28 12.35 4.76
N THR A 105 -2.25 13.11 3.67
CA THR A 105 -1.38 12.83 2.53
C THR A 105 -0.31 13.91 2.49
N ALA A 106 0.94 13.52 2.30
CA ALA A 106 2.03 14.46 2.02
C ALA A 106 2.87 13.95 0.85
N VAL A 107 3.40 14.89 0.06
CA VAL A 107 4.25 14.60 -1.09
C VAL A 107 5.69 14.98 -0.76
N VAL A 108 6.63 14.06 -1.01
CA VAL A 108 8.08 14.24 -0.89
C VAL A 108 8.74 13.65 -2.12
N ASP A 109 9.64 14.40 -2.76
CA ASP A 109 10.31 14.02 -4.02
C ASP A 109 9.32 13.52 -5.11
N GLY A 110 8.15 14.16 -5.17
CA GLY A 110 7.08 13.82 -6.11
C GLY A 110 6.25 12.58 -5.75
N ILE A 111 6.65 11.79 -4.75
CA ILE A 111 5.92 10.61 -4.29
C ILE A 111 4.90 11.01 -3.22
N SER A 112 3.64 10.65 -3.45
CA SER A 112 2.55 10.81 -2.48
C SER A 112 2.61 9.68 -1.43
N PHE A 113 2.57 10.06 -0.15
CA PHE A 113 2.48 9.13 0.97
C PHE A 113 1.21 9.37 1.77
N ARG A 114 0.53 8.29 2.15
CA ARG A 114 -0.48 8.31 3.21
C ARG A 114 0.22 8.14 4.56
N ILE A 115 -0.12 8.99 5.52
CA ILE A 115 0.45 9.01 6.88
C ILE A 115 -0.66 8.74 7.88
N TYR A 116 -0.33 8.02 8.95
CA TYR A 116 -1.23 7.65 10.03
C TYR A 116 -0.63 8.07 11.38
N VAL A 117 -1.36 8.86 12.14
CA VAL A 117 -0.97 9.32 13.48
C VAL A 117 -2.00 8.85 14.50
N ASP A 118 -1.53 8.38 15.65
CA ASP A 118 -2.34 8.16 16.83
C ASP A 118 -2.69 9.49 17.47
N LYS A 119 -3.96 9.89 17.43
CA LYS A 119 -4.39 11.20 17.93
C LYS A 119 -4.34 11.32 19.45
N THR A 120 -4.36 10.21 20.18
CA THR A 120 -4.32 10.20 21.64
C THR A 120 -2.89 10.38 22.15
N THR A 121 -1.93 9.75 21.49
CA THR A 121 -0.52 9.75 21.91
C THR A 121 0.38 10.67 21.09
N GLY A 122 -0.10 11.17 19.95
CA GLY A 122 0.69 11.95 18.98
C GLY A 122 1.74 11.11 18.22
N ARG A 123 1.72 9.78 18.33
CA ARG A 123 2.74 8.94 17.67
C ARG A 123 2.37 8.65 16.23
N VAL A 124 3.32 8.81 15.31
CA VAL A 124 3.18 8.29 13.93
C VAL A 124 3.13 6.77 14.01
N ARG A 125 2.05 6.18 13.50
CA ARG A 125 1.79 4.73 13.54
C ARG A 125 2.29 4.03 12.28
N ASN A 126 2.12 4.66 11.12
CA ASN A 126 2.47 4.07 9.84
C ASN A 126 2.53 5.12 8.73
N PHE A 127 3.15 4.76 7.61
CA PHE A 127 3.07 5.46 6.34
C PHE A 127 3.29 4.50 5.18
N HIS A 128 2.79 4.85 3.99
CA HIS A 128 3.11 4.12 2.75
C HIS A 128 2.88 4.99 1.51
N PRO A 129 3.52 4.66 0.36
CA PRO A 129 3.17 5.27 -0.92
C PRO A 129 1.67 5.09 -1.22
N ASN A 130 1.01 6.15 -1.68
CA ASN A 130 -0.43 6.19 -1.96
C ASN A 130 -0.67 6.77 -3.34
#